data_AF-A0A939NJW6-F1
#
_entry.id   AF-A0A939NJW6-F1
#
_cell.length_a   1.000
_cell.length_b   1.000
_cell.length_c   1.000
_cell.angle_alpha   90.00
_cell.angle_beta   90.00
_cell.angle_gamma   90.00
#
_symmetry.space_group_name_H-M   'P 1'
#
loop_
_entity.id
_entity.type
_entity.pdbx_description
1 polymer ?
#
loop_
_entity_poly.entity_id
_entity_poly.type
_entity_poly.pdbx_seq_one_letter_code
_entity_poly.pdbx_strand_id
1 'polypeptide(L)' 'MKLKTVEVNGKSYAEVDANGLPVYVHGDGKDRLRCCAGRWKISSLNGEAKSHREAKEAAEASRRNSPKSVTRRRLSKRWT' A
#
# COMPACT_ATOMS: atom_id res chain seq x y z
N MET A 1 -3.37 0.95 -22.92
CA MET A 1 -4.52 0.11 -22.54
C MET A 1 -5.11 -0.40 -23.84
N LYS A 2 -5.21 -1.71 -24.06
CA LYS A 2 -5.76 -2.32 -25.28
C LYS A 2 -6.94 -3.21 -24.86
N LEU A 3 -8.01 -3.18 -25.64
CA LEU A 3 -9.15 -4.07 -25.42
C LEU A 3 -8.71 -5.52 -25.66
N LYS A 4 -9.04 -6.43 -24.76
CA LYS A 4 -8.81 -7.85 -24.97
C LYS A 4 -9.91 -8.39 -25.88
N THR A 5 -9.52 -9.00 -27.00
CA THR A 5 -10.45 -9.53 -28.00
C THR A 5 -10.23 -11.01 -28.21
N VAL A 6 -11.31 -11.75 -28.46
CA VAL A 6 -11.32 -13.17 -28.84
C VAL A 6 -11.95 -13.29 -30.22
N GLU A 7 -11.34 -14.09 -31.09
CA GLU A 7 -11.92 -14.41 -32.40
C GLU A 7 -12.85 -15.61 -32.30
N VAL A 8 -14.08 -15.43 -32.76
CA VAL A 8 -15.06 -16.51 -32.88
C VAL A 8 -15.66 -16.42 -34.28
N ASN A 9 -15.54 -17.50 -35.06
CA ASN A 9 -16.09 -17.59 -36.42
C ASN A 9 -15.63 -16.45 -37.35
N GLY A 10 -14.36 -16.04 -37.25
CA GLY A 10 -13.78 -14.99 -38.09
C GLY A 10 -14.23 -13.56 -37.75
N LYS A 11 -14.90 -13.36 -36.61
CA LYS A 11 -15.26 -12.05 -36.06
C LYS A 11 -14.57 -11.84 -34.72
N SER A 12 -13.99 -10.66 -34.52
CA SER A 12 -13.35 -10.28 -33.26
C SER A 12 -14.39 -9.74 -32.27
N TYR A 13 -14.51 -10.40 -31.13
CA TYR A 13 -15.40 -10.01 -30.03
C TYR A 13 -14.59 -9.52 -28.84
N ALA A 14 -15.15 -8.61 -28.03
CA ALA A 14 -14.53 -8.22 -26.77
C ALA A 14 -14.65 -9.37 -25.76
N GLU A 15 -13.57 -9.71 -25.08
CA GLU A 15 -13.65 -10.60 -23.93
C GLU A 15 -14.33 -9.86 -22.78
N VAL A 16 -15.35 -10.47 -22.19
CA VAL A 16 -16.10 -9.92 -21.06
C VAL A 16 -15.77 -10.68 -19.78
N ASP A 17 -15.73 -9.98 -18.65
CA ASP A 17 -15.51 -10.59 -17.34
C ASP A 17 -16.81 -11.20 -16.76
N ALA A 18 -16.72 -11.78 -15.56
CA ALA A 18 -17.87 -12.39 -14.88
C ALA A 18 -19.03 -11.41 -14.58
N ASN A 19 -18.79 -10.10 -14.67
CA ASN A 19 -19.80 -9.05 -14.51
C ASN A 19 -20.33 -8.53 -15.85
N GLY A 20 -19.90 -9.13 -16.97
CA GLY A 20 -20.29 -8.73 -18.32
C GLY A 20 -19.58 -7.47 -18.84
N LEU A 21 -18.48 -7.04 -18.20
CA LEU A 21 -17.75 -5.84 -18.61
C LEU A 21 -16.57 -6.19 -19.52
N PRO A 22 -16.26 -5.39 -20.56
CA PRO A 22 -15.13 -5.64 -21.44
C PRO A 22 -13.78 -5.61 -20.70
N VAL A 23 -12.95 -6.62 -20.95
CA VAL A 23 -11.62 -6.78 -20.34
C VAL A 23 -10.61 -5.94 -21.09
N TYR A 24 -9.86 -5.10 -20.37
CA TYR A 24 -8.77 -4.30 -20.92
C TYR A 24 -7.43 -4.79 -20.37
N VAL A 25 -6.48 -5.03 -21.27
CA VAL A 25 -5.12 -5.45 -20.94
C VAL A 25 -4.10 -4.35 -21.27
N HIS A 26 -3.09 -4.19 -20.42
CA HIS A 26 -1.92 -3.38 -20.71
C HIS A 26 -0.76 -4.29 -21.15
N GLY A 27 0.14 -3.77 -22.00
CA GLY A 27 1.24 -4.55 -22.59
C GLY A 27 2.28 -5.05 -21.60
N ASP A 28 2.19 -4.65 -20.33
CA ASP A 28 3.28 -4.79 -19.36
C ASP A 28 3.09 -5.98 -18.40
N GLY A 29 2.09 -6.83 -18.61
CA GLY A 29 1.84 -8.07 -17.84
C GLY A 29 1.56 -7.88 -16.34
N LYS A 30 1.56 -6.64 -15.84
CA LYS A 30 1.32 -6.30 -14.43
C LYS A 30 -0.12 -5.90 -14.24
N ASP A 31 -0.89 -6.82 -13.70
CA ASP A 31 -2.21 -6.56 -13.15
C ASP A 31 -2.04 -5.53 -12.02
N ARG A 32 -2.39 -4.27 -12.28
CA ARG A 32 -2.37 -3.21 -11.28
C ARG A 32 -3.78 -2.69 -11.09
N LEU A 33 -4.15 -2.65 -9.81
CA LEU A 33 -5.40 -2.19 -9.20
C LEU A 33 -6.28 -1.34 -10.14
N ARG A 34 -7.52 -1.80 -10.34
CA ARG A 34 -8.57 -1.25 -11.21
C ARG A 34 -9.01 0.17 -10.79
N CYS A 35 -8.15 1.18 -10.89
CA CYS A 35 -8.60 2.58 -10.90
C CYS A 35 -7.48 3.54 -11.29
N CYS A 36 -7.57 4.17 -12.47
CA CYS A 36 -6.72 5.31 -12.82
C CYS A 36 -6.97 6.52 -11.89
N ALA A 37 -8.20 6.71 -11.40
CA ALA A 37 -8.57 7.81 -10.50
C ALA A 37 -8.12 7.58 -9.05
N GLY A 38 -7.91 6.32 -8.63
CA GLY A 38 -7.52 5.98 -7.25
C GLY A 38 -6.02 6.06 -6.97
N ARG A 39 -5.17 6.21 -8.00
CA ARG A 39 -3.70 6.13 -7.84
C ARG A 39 -3.15 7.22 -6.92
N TRP A 40 -3.65 8.45 -7.05
CA TRP A 40 -3.27 9.56 -6.19
C TRP A 40 -3.70 9.34 -4.75
N LYS A 41 -4.92 8.82 -4.54
CA LYS A 41 -5.45 8.56 -3.21
C LYS A 41 -4.69 7.44 -2.51
N ILE A 42 -4.35 6.36 -3.22
CA ILE A 42 -3.53 5.26 -2.68
C ILE A 42 -2.15 5.77 -2.27
N SER A 43 -1.52 6.61 -3.10
CA SER A 43 -0.22 7.21 -2.76
C SER A 43 -0.29 8.11 -1.52
N SER A 44 -1.35 8.93 -1.39
CA SER A 44 -1.59 9.76 -0.21
C SER A 44 -1.75 8.90 1.04
N LEU A 45 -2.63 7.91 1.00
CA LEU A 45 -2.92 7.01 2.13
C LEU A 45 -1.69 6.23 2.58
N ASN A 46 -0.85 5.77 1.65
CA ASN A 46 0.39 5.09 1.98
C ASN A 46 1.43 6.05 2.61
N GLY A 47 1.50 7.29 2.14
CA GLY A 47 2.32 8.33 2.74
C GLY A 47 1.88 8.66 4.17
N GLU A 48 0.57 8.79 4.39
CA GLU A 48 -0.06 9.00 5.69
C GLU A 48 0.21 7.81 6.63
N ALA A 49 0.01 6.57 6.17
CA ALA A 49 0.29 5.38 6.98
C ALA A 49 1.76 5.28 7.41
N LYS A 50 2.69 5.67 6.52
CA LYS A 50 4.13 5.72 6.83
C LYS A 50 4.44 6.78 7.88
N SER A 51 3.92 8.00 7.73
CA SER A 51 4.18 9.08 8.69
C SER A 51 3.60 8.78 10.07
N HIS A 52 2.45 8.11 10.15
CA HIS A 52 1.89 7.64 11.43
C HIS A 52 2.81 6.63 12.13
N ARG A 53 3.40 5.70 11.38
CA ARG A 53 4.36 4.73 11.93
C ARG A 53 5.60 5.42 12.47
N GLU A 54 6.21 6.29 11.67
CA GLU A 54 7.42 7.02 12.05
C GLU A 54 7.19 7.92 13.27
N ALA A 55 6.05 8.63 13.33
CA ALA A 55 5.68 9.45 14.48
C ALA A 55 5.51 8.62 15.76
N LYS A 56 4.92 7.42 15.66
CA LYS A 56 4.78 6.51 16.80
C LYS A 56 6.13 6.00 17.29
N GLU A 57 7.00 5.57 16.37
CA GLU A 57 8.36 5.12 16.69
C GLU A 57 9.18 6.25 17.33
N ALA A 58 9.08 7.47 16.82
CA ALA A 58 9.73 8.65 17.41
C ALA A 58 9.20 8.98 18.82
N ALA A 59 7.89 8.86 19.04
CA ALA A 59 7.27 9.07 20.35
C ALA A 59 7.66 7.98 21.38
N GLU A 60 7.81 6.73 20.93
CA GLU A 60 8.31 5.65 21.79
C GLU A 60 9.80 5.81 22.11
N ALA A 61 10.60 6.23 21.12
CA ALA A 61 12.02 6.54 21.32
C ALA A 61 12.22 7.72 22.28
N SER A 62 11.44 8.80 22.12
CA SER A 62 11.51 9.96 23.02
C SER A 62 11.08 9.60 24.45
N ARG A 63 10.03 8.79 24.62
CA ARG A 63 9.64 8.22 25.92
C ARG A 63 10.75 7.36 26.53
N ARG A 64 11.38 6.49 25.72
CA ARG A 64 12.45 5.57 26.15
C ARG A 64 13.74 6.28 26.55
N ASN A 65 14.01 7.42 25.91
CA ASN A 65 15.21 8.24 26.15
C ASN A 65 14.93 9.39 27.12
N SER A 66 13.68 9.55 27.58
CA SER A 66 13.33 10.58 28.54
C SER A 66 14.19 10.44 29.80
N PRO A 67 14.66 11.55 30.40
CA PRO A 67 15.59 11.51 31.52
C PRO A 67 15.06 10.62 32.64
N LYS A 68 13.78 10.78 33.00
CA LYS A 68 13.09 9.94 34.00
C LYS A 68 13.20 8.43 33.72
N SER A 69 13.01 8.01 32.46
CA SER A 69 13.10 6.60 32.07
C SER A 69 14.53 6.06 32.09
N VAL A 70 15.52 6.89 31.75
CA VAL A 70 16.95 6.54 31.77
C VAL A 70 17.45 6.41 33.20
N THR A 71 17.11 7.36 34.08
CA THR A 71 17.49 7.30 35.50
C THR A 71 16.90 6.06 36.17
N ARG A 72 15.63 5.74 35.89
CA ARG A 72 14.97 4.54 36.43
C ARG A 72 15.66 3.24 36.00
N ARG A 73 16.10 3.16 34.74
CA ARG A 73 16.81 1.98 34.19
C ARG A 73 18.23 1.85 34.74
N ARG A 74 18.91 2.98 34.98
CA ARG A 74 20.24 2.98 35.65
C ARG A 74 20.12 2.55 37.10
N LEU A 75 19.09 3.04 37.80
CA LEU A 75 18.81 2.63 39.17
C LEU A 75 18.47 1.14 39.23
N SER A 76 17.62 0.59 38.36
CA SER A 76 17.29 -0.84 38.41
C SER A 76 18.50 -1.76 38.19
N LYS A 77 19.41 -1.38 37.28
CA LYS A 77 20.64 -2.15 37.00
C LYS A 77 21.68 -2.12 38.12
N ARG A 78 21.57 -1.17 39.04
CA ARG A 78 22.49 -1.06 40.18
C ARG A 78 22.15 -2.05 41.31
N TRP A 79 20.97 -2.68 41.26
CA TRP A 79 20.42 -3.55 42.31
C TRP A 79 20.19 -4.99 41.83
N THR A 80 20.77 -5.35 40.68
CA THR A 80 20.82 -6.70 40.09
C THR A 80 22.26 -7.08 39.86
#